data_AF-A0A8J7PM28-F1
#
_entry.id   AF-A0A8J7PM28-F1
#
_cell.length_a   1.000
_cell.length_b   1.000
_cell.length_c   1.000
_cell.angle_alpha   90.00
_cell.angle_beta   90.00
_cell.angle_gamma   90.00
#
_symmetry.space_group_name_H-M   'P 1'
#
loop_
_entity.id
_entity.type
_entity.pdbx_description
1 polymer ?
#
loop_
_entity_poly.entity_id
_entity_poly.type
_entity_poly.pdbx_seq_one_letter_code
_entity_poly.pdbx_strand_id
1 'polypeptide(L)'
;MNFDPASHESSDFFEFVEITDTSDYFDYTPPSSLVEATVVDAIIMGSGGPENGPITDAGLRFVRHIISQSKASNAGFLPNLKDLNCIKELARDFINNCGGGTGALETMYTVMHLQ
;
A
#
# COMPACT_ATOMS: atom_id res chain seq x y z
N MET A 1 -11.82 34.87 32.45
CA MET A 1 -11.18 34.57 31.16
C MET A 1 -10.98 33.07 31.13
N ASN A 2 -11.85 32.36 30.41
CA ASN A 2 -11.79 30.90 30.32
C ASN A 2 -10.92 30.54 29.11
N PHE A 3 -9.80 29.89 29.39
CA PHE A 3 -8.94 29.27 28.40
C PHE A 3 -9.34 27.81 28.33
N ASP A 4 -9.94 27.38 27.21
CA ASP A 4 -10.32 25.99 26.97
C ASP A 4 -9.32 25.38 25.97
N PRO A 5 -8.46 24.42 26.36
CA PRO A 5 -7.33 23.94 25.56
C PRO A 5 -7.68 22.70 24.71
N ALA A 6 -8.88 22.64 24.13
CA ALA A 6 -9.33 21.48 23.35
C ALA A 6 -9.64 21.85 21.89
N SER A 7 -8.68 22.46 21.19
CA SER A 7 -8.64 22.44 19.73
C SER A 7 -7.51 21.52 19.28
N HIS A 8 -7.68 20.23 19.57
CA HIS A 8 -6.89 19.16 18.99
C HIS A 8 -7.76 18.58 17.87
N GLU A 9 -7.62 19.10 16.66
CA GLU A 9 -8.22 18.48 15.47
C GLU A 9 -7.47 17.17 15.20
N SER A 10 -7.92 16.11 15.86
CA SER A 10 -7.48 14.75 15.65
C SER A 10 -8.15 14.18 14.41
N SER A 11 -7.49 14.28 13.27
CA SER A 11 -7.43 13.24 12.23
C SER A 11 -8.66 12.32 12.09
N ASP A 12 -9.74 12.84 11.52
CA ASP A 12 -10.94 12.07 11.12
C ASP A 12 -10.72 11.29 9.81
N PHE A 13 -9.66 10.48 9.71
CA PHE A 13 -9.44 9.57 8.57
C PHE A 13 -9.70 8.09 8.89
N PHE A 14 -9.80 7.75 10.18
CA PHE A 14 -10.07 6.38 10.65
C PHE A 14 -11.48 6.23 11.27
N GLU A 15 -12.40 7.15 10.98
CA GLU A 15 -13.75 7.06 11.51
C GLU A 15 -14.54 5.96 10.77
N PHE A 16 -14.71 4.85 11.49
CA PHE A 16 -15.84 3.91 11.40
C PHE A 16 -15.77 2.80 10.34
N VAL A 17 -14.83 1.86 10.52
CA VAL A 17 -15.21 0.44 10.44
C VAL A 17 -15.66 0.06 11.84
N GLU A 18 -16.96 0.08 12.06
CA GLU A 18 -17.59 -0.42 13.27
C GLU A 18 -17.29 -1.93 13.36
N ILE A 19 -16.27 -2.30 14.14
CA ILE A 19 -16.00 -3.69 14.50
C ILE A 19 -17.05 -4.06 15.54
N THR A 20 -18.24 -4.45 15.08
CA THR A 20 -19.22 -5.13 15.91
C THR A 20 -18.71 -6.52 16.20
N ASP A 21 -18.36 -6.73 17.47
CA ASP A 21 -17.94 -7.99 18.07
C ASP A 21 -19.12 -8.99 18.01
N THR A 22 -19.24 -9.70 16.89
CA THR A 22 -20.08 -10.89 16.77
C THR A 22 -19.30 -12.00 16.07
N SER A 23 -19.28 -13.14 16.73
CA SER A 23 -18.53 -14.38 16.49
C SER A 23 -18.80 -15.10 15.16
N ASP A 24 -18.77 -14.41 14.03
CA ASP A 24 -18.75 -15.01 12.69
C ASP A 24 -17.51 -14.51 11.95
N TYR A 25 -16.67 -15.46 11.51
CA TYR A 25 -15.51 -15.19 10.65
C TYR A 25 -16.05 -14.60 9.33
N PHE A 26 -16.19 -13.28 9.28
CA PHE A 26 -16.54 -12.58 8.06
C PHE A 26 -15.35 -12.68 7.13
N ASP A 27 -15.48 -13.48 6.06
CA ASP A 27 -14.50 -13.56 4.98
C ASP A 27 -14.55 -12.25 4.19
N TYR A 28 -13.93 -11.21 4.74
CA TYR A 28 -13.89 -9.89 4.15
C TYR A 28 -12.86 -9.87 3.02
N THR A 29 -13.34 -9.91 1.78
CA THR A 29 -12.52 -9.53 0.62
C THR A 29 -12.64 -8.04 0.34
N PRO A 30 -11.55 -7.26 0.48
CA PRO A 30 -11.58 -5.84 0.14
C PRO A 30 -11.86 -5.62 -1.35
N PRO A 31 -12.56 -4.54 -1.74
CA PRO A 31 -12.73 -4.14 -3.13
C PRO A 31 -11.39 -4.03 -3.87
N SER A 32 -11.31 -4.56 -5.10
CA SER A 32 -10.07 -4.57 -5.89
C SER A 32 -9.48 -3.19 -6.12
N SER A 33 -10.33 -2.16 -6.25
CA SER A 33 -9.91 -0.76 -6.38
C SER A 33 -9.18 -0.23 -5.14
N LEU A 34 -9.61 -0.64 -3.94
CA LEU A 34 -8.96 -0.26 -2.68
C LEU A 34 -7.62 -0.98 -2.51
N VAL A 35 -7.54 -2.24 -2.94
CA VAL A 35 -6.27 -2.98 -2.91
C VAL A 35 -5.27 -2.36 -3.88
N GLU A 36 -5.67 -2.08 -5.13
CA GLU A 36 -4.81 -1.41 -6.11
C GLU A 36 -4.33 -0.06 -5.59
N ALA A 37 -5.23 0.76 -5.03
CA ALA A 37 -4.86 2.06 -4.47
C ALA A 37 -3.83 1.95 -3.33
N THR A 38 -4.03 1.00 -2.42
CA THR A 38 -3.11 0.76 -1.29
C THR A 38 -1.72 0.32 -1.77
N VAL A 39 -1.67 -0.62 -2.72
CA VAL A 39 -0.40 -1.11 -3.29
C VAL A 39 0.31 0.00 -4.07
N VAL A 40 -0.43 0.79 -4.85
CA VAL A 40 0.10 1.97 -5.54
C VAL A 40 0.72 2.93 -4.54
N ASP A 41 0.01 3.28 -3.47
CA ASP A 41 0.52 4.19 -2.43
C ASP A 41 1.79 3.65 -1.76
N ALA A 42 1.86 2.34 -1.47
CA ALA A 42 3.07 1.72 -0.93
C ALA A 42 4.26 1.78 -1.91
N ILE A 43 4.03 1.63 -3.22
CA ILE A 43 5.08 1.80 -4.24
C ILE A 43 5.55 3.26 -4.28
N ILE A 44 4.63 4.21 -4.25
CA ILE A 44 4.92 5.65 -4.20
C ILE A 44 5.78 5.98 -2.99
N MET A 45 5.42 5.44 -1.82
CA MET A 45 6.15 5.63 -0.57
C MET A 45 7.57 5.05 -0.58
N GLY A 46 7.86 4.09 -1.47
CA GLY A 46 9.21 3.53 -1.60
C GLY A 46 10.04 4.13 -2.74
N SER A 47 9.38 4.60 -3.80
CA SER A 47 10.03 5.09 -5.01
C SER A 47 10.22 6.61 -5.03
N GLY A 48 9.43 7.33 -4.24
CA GLY A 48 9.33 8.79 -4.28
C GLY A 48 8.71 9.31 -5.58
N GLY A 49 7.79 8.59 -6.22
CA GLY A 49 7.08 9.08 -7.42
C GLY A 49 5.60 8.75 -7.40
N PRO A 50 4.73 9.76 -7.26
CA PRO A 50 4.38 10.65 -8.36
C PRO A 50 4.55 12.11 -7.91
N GLU A 51 5.66 12.72 -8.34
CA GLU A 51 6.10 14.09 -8.02
C GLU A 51 6.50 14.34 -6.55
N ASN A 52 7.35 13.46 -5.99
CA ASN A 52 7.99 13.59 -4.66
C ASN A 52 7.12 13.18 -3.46
N GLY A 53 6.38 12.07 -3.60
CA GLY A 53 5.80 11.37 -2.45
C GLY A 53 6.86 11.04 -1.38
N PRO A 54 6.46 10.89 -0.11
CA PRO A 54 7.38 10.64 0.99
C PRO A 54 8.14 9.33 0.79
N ILE A 55 9.46 9.33 0.98
CA ILE A 55 10.25 8.10 0.91
C ILE A 55 10.38 7.52 2.32
N THR A 56 9.80 6.34 2.53
CA THR A 56 9.86 5.61 3.80
C THR A 56 10.70 4.35 3.65
N ASP A 57 11.34 3.91 4.74
CA ASP A 57 12.13 2.67 4.76
C ASP A 57 11.26 1.43 4.50
N ALA A 58 10.04 1.42 5.06
CA ALA A 58 9.05 0.38 4.81
C ALA A 58 8.64 0.32 3.32
N GLY A 59 8.34 1.46 2.70
CA GLY A 59 8.05 1.53 1.27
C GLY A 59 9.24 1.09 0.43
N LEU A 60 10.47 1.46 0.80
CA LEU A 60 11.68 1.06 0.09
C LEU A 60 11.89 -0.46 0.11
N ARG A 61 11.62 -1.12 1.24
CA ARG A 61 11.60 -2.60 1.34
C ARG A 61 10.61 -3.19 0.34
N PHE A 62 9.41 -2.65 0.29
CA PHE A 62 8.35 -3.13 -0.60
C PHE A 62 8.70 -2.95 -2.08
N VAL A 63 9.20 -1.78 -2.46
CA VAL A 63 9.64 -1.52 -3.85
C VAL A 63 10.78 -2.44 -4.26
N ARG A 64 11.77 -2.67 -3.39
CA ARG A 64 12.84 -3.66 -3.67
C ARG A 64 12.29 -5.05 -3.89
N HIS A 65 11.33 -5.48 -3.06
CA HIS A 65 10.68 -6.77 -3.21
C HIS A 65 9.97 -6.90 -4.56
N ILE A 66 9.12 -5.94 -4.92
CA ILE A 66 8.41 -5.96 -6.20
C ILE A 66 9.37 -5.98 -7.38
N ILE A 67 10.41 -5.13 -7.37
CA ILE A 67 11.43 -5.11 -8.44
C ILE A 67 12.11 -6.47 -8.54
N SER A 68 12.49 -7.09 -7.40
CA SER A 68 13.15 -8.40 -7.41
C SER A 68 12.29 -9.53 -8.00
N GLN A 69 10.96 -9.38 -7.96
CA GLN A 69 10.03 -10.35 -8.51
C GLN A 69 9.54 -10.00 -9.92
N SER A 70 9.83 -8.79 -10.41
CA SER A 70 9.38 -8.33 -11.72
C SER A 70 10.14 -9.02 -12.85
N LYS A 71 9.40 -9.51 -13.85
CA LYS A 71 9.98 -10.06 -15.09
C LYS A 71 10.86 -9.04 -15.82
N ALA A 72 10.46 -7.77 -15.82
CA ALA A 72 11.22 -6.70 -16.46
C ALA A 72 12.60 -6.55 -15.81
N SER A 73 12.66 -6.58 -14.48
CA SER A 73 13.92 -6.45 -13.73
C SER A 73 14.82 -7.66 -13.90
N ASN A 74 14.26 -8.86 -13.97
CA ASN A 74 15.00 -10.07 -14.34
C ASN A 74 15.57 -10.03 -15.77
N ALA A 75 14.97 -9.23 -16.66
CA ALA A 75 15.48 -8.98 -18.01
C ALA A 75 16.42 -7.76 -18.09
N GLY A 76 16.79 -7.14 -16.95
CA GLY A 76 17.68 -5.99 -16.88
C GLY A 76 16.99 -4.62 -17.05
N PHE A 77 15.66 -4.58 -17.05
CA PHE A 77 14.87 -3.35 -17.17
C PHE A 77 14.25 -2.95 -15.83
N LEU A 78 14.43 -1.69 -15.43
CA LEU A 78 13.77 -1.15 -14.26
C LEU A 78 12.46 -0.45 -14.68
N PRO A 79 11.33 -0.70 -14.00
CA PRO A 79 10.08 0.00 -14.27
C PRO A 79 10.23 1.50 -14.01
N ASN A 80 9.52 2.32 -14.78
CA ASN A 80 9.51 3.77 -14.59
C ASN A 80 8.61 4.14 -13.40
N LEU A 81 9.19 4.23 -12.20
CA LEU A 81 8.48 4.57 -10.98
C LEU A 81 8.18 6.08 -10.82
N LYS A 82 8.34 6.87 -11.88
CA LYS A 82 7.89 8.27 -11.94
C LYS A 82 6.58 8.44 -12.72
N ASP A 83 6.21 7.45 -13.53
CA ASP A 83 4.95 7.44 -14.27
C ASP A 83 3.89 6.65 -13.49
N LEU A 84 2.78 7.32 -13.16
CA LEU A 84 1.67 6.72 -12.44
C LEU A 84 1.05 5.54 -13.18
N ASN A 85 1.03 5.55 -14.52
CA ASN A 85 0.48 4.44 -15.29
C ASN A 85 1.37 3.20 -15.14
N CYS A 86 2.69 3.36 -15.21
CA CYS A 86 3.63 2.26 -14.94
C CYS A 86 3.50 1.72 -13.51
N ILE A 87 3.27 2.59 -12.52
CA ILE A 87 3.05 2.16 -11.13
C ILE A 87 1.76 1.34 -11.00
N LYS A 88 0.68 1.77 -11.63
CA LYS A 88 -0.60 1.04 -11.62
C LYS A 88 -0.48 -0.32 -12.29
N GLU A 89 0.22 -0.41 -13.42
CA GLU A 89 0.51 -1.69 -14.08
C GLU A 89 1.31 -2.61 -13.16
N LEU A 90 2.37 -2.08 -12.54
CA LEU A 90 3.20 -2.84 -11.59
C LEU A 90 2.40 -3.33 -10.38
N ALA A 91 1.49 -2.51 -9.85
CA ALA A 91 0.60 -2.87 -8.75
C ALA A 91 -0.36 -4.01 -9.14
N ARG A 92 -0.97 -3.93 -10.33
CA ARG A 92 -1.87 -4.99 -10.85
C ARG A 92 -1.14 -6.30 -11.05
N ASP A 93 0.07 -6.25 -11.62
CA ASP A 93 0.90 -7.43 -11.80
C ASP A 93 1.25 -8.07 -10.46
N PHE A 94 1.63 -7.27 -9.46
CA PHE A 94 1.88 -7.75 -8.10
C PHE A 94 0.65 -8.44 -7.49
N ILE A 95 -0.52 -7.80 -7.56
CA ILE A 95 -1.77 -8.34 -7.01
C ILE A 95 -2.13 -9.68 -7.67
N ASN A 96 -2.00 -9.77 -8.99
CA ASN A 96 -2.25 -10.99 -9.75
C ASN A 96 -1.27 -12.11 -9.36
N ASN A 97 0.00 -11.79 -9.17
CA ASN A 97 1.03 -12.76 -8.75
C ASN A 97 0.81 -13.27 -7.31
N CYS A 98 0.15 -12.47 -6.46
CA CYS A 98 -0.20 -12.88 -5.10
C CYS A 98 -1.49 -13.72 -5.02
N GLY A 99 -2.14 -14.01 -6.15
CA GLY A 99 -3.37 -14.80 -6.18
C GLY A 99 -4.64 -14.03 -5.80
N GLY A 100 -4.57 -12.70 -5.72
CA GLY A 100 -5.72 -11.84 -5.41
C GLY A 100 -5.41 -10.75 -4.38
N GLY A 101 -6.45 -10.00 -4.01
CA GLY A 101 -6.30 -8.79 -3.19
C GLY A 101 -5.82 -9.06 -1.76
N THR A 102 -6.41 -10.04 -1.08
CA THR A 102 -6.05 -10.38 0.31
C THR A 102 -4.60 -10.84 0.42
N GLY A 103 -4.17 -11.77 -0.43
CA GLY A 103 -2.78 -12.24 -0.44
C GLY A 103 -1.78 -11.14 -0.79
N ALA A 104 -2.16 -10.19 -1.64
CA ALA A 104 -1.33 -9.03 -1.97
C ALA A 104 -1.13 -8.11 -0.75
N LEU A 105 -2.19 -7.84 0.02
CA LEU A 105 -2.12 -7.02 1.23
C LEU A 105 -1.32 -7.71 2.34
N GLU A 106 -1.53 -9.00 2.57
CA GLU A 106 -0.76 -9.78 3.55
C GLU A 106 0.73 -9.78 3.21
N THR A 107 1.06 -10.00 1.93
CA THR A 107 2.45 -10.00 1.44
C THR A 107 3.08 -8.62 1.58
N MET A 108 2.36 -7.57 1.17
CA MET A 108 2.82 -6.18 1.31
C MET A 108 3.10 -5.84 2.77
N TYR A 109 2.15 -6.12 3.67
CA TYR A 109 2.30 -5.84 5.10
C TYR A 109 3.50 -6.59 5.68
N THR A 110 3.64 -7.88 5.35
CA THR A 110 4.77 -8.70 5.80
C THR A 110 6.10 -8.07 5.36
N VAL A 111 6.26 -7.77 4.07
CA VAL A 111 7.50 -7.22 3.51
C VAL A 111 7.85 -5.87 4.11
N MET A 112 6.86 -5.00 4.31
CA MET A 112 7.07 -3.66 4.86
C MET A 112 7.56 -3.68 6.32
N HIS A 113 7.24 -4.73 7.07
CA HIS A 113 7.57 -4.89 8.51
C HIS A 113 8.69 -5.90 8.78
N LEU A 114 9.36 -6.42 7.75
CA LEU A 114 10.56 -7.25 7.93
C LEU A 114 11.68 -6.40 8.58
N GLN A 115 12.14 -6.83 9.75
CA GLN A 115 13.24 -6.21 10.52
C GLN A 115 14.61 -6.53 9.91
#